data_AF-A0A5E4HIS1-F1
#
_entry.id   AF-A0A5E4HIS1-F1
#
_cell.length_a   1.000
_cell.length_b   1.000
_cell.length_c   1.000
_cell.angle_alpha   90.00
_cell.angle_beta   90.00
_cell.angle_gamma   90.00
#
_symmetry.space_group_name_H-M   'P 1'
#
loop_
_entity.id
_entity.type
_entity.pdbx_description
1 polymer ?
#
loop_
_entity_poly.entity_id
_entity_poly.type
_entity_poly.pdbx_seq_one_letter_code
_entity_poly.pdbx_strand_id
1 'polypeptide(L)'
;MERTQVKTKLWLVNDKDEPIMGGGKVSLLEAIKEEGSLNKACKKVDISYKHAWLLLREIEESVGEPVIIKRRGGKDQGTFLTEKAINLIDEYVTYQNILAQTIYDKTFWEVIGLKISARNQMKGKVLEIEKGDLVTKVKIQIEPATITAVITTEAVEALDIKKNDKVMAIVKATEVMIGKE
;
A
#
# COMPACT_ATOMS: atom_id res chain seq x y z
N MET A 1 -3.97 -1.35 35.97
CA MET A 1 -5.16 -1.00 35.15
C MET A 1 -4.98 -1.61 33.78
N GLU A 2 -5.88 -2.49 33.37
CA GLU A 2 -5.94 -2.95 31.98
C GLU A 2 -6.29 -1.76 31.08
N ARG A 3 -5.47 -1.51 30.05
CA ARG A 3 -5.75 -0.49 29.04
C ARG A 3 -6.68 -1.08 27.98
N THR A 4 -7.73 -0.35 27.64
CA THR A 4 -8.60 -0.69 26.50
C THR A 4 -7.79 -0.72 25.20
N GLN A 5 -7.96 -1.78 24.40
CA GLN A 5 -7.33 -1.92 23.08
C GLN A 5 -8.41 -1.90 22.00
N VAL A 6 -8.16 -1.13 20.93
CA VAL A 6 -9.03 -1.11 19.74
C VAL A 6 -8.61 -2.24 18.81
N LYS A 7 -9.58 -2.99 18.30
CA LYS A 7 -9.38 -4.02 17.27
C LYS A 7 -10.36 -3.76 16.13
N THR A 8 -9.88 -3.87 14.89
CA THR A 8 -10.70 -3.68 13.69
C THR A 8 -10.71 -4.95 12.85
N LYS A 9 -11.87 -5.23 12.26
CA LYS A 9 -12.03 -6.26 11.23
C LYS A 9 -12.50 -5.57 9.96
N LEU A 10 -11.74 -5.72 8.87
CA LEU A 10 -12.03 -5.13 7.57
C LEU A 10 -12.49 -6.23 6.60
N TRP A 11 -13.48 -5.92 5.78
CA TRP A 11 -13.84 -6.71 4.62
C TRP A 11 -14.33 -5.79 3.50
N LEU A 12 -13.99 -6.13 2.26
CA LEU A 12 -14.50 -5.49 1.04
C LEU A 12 -15.78 -6.21 0.62
N VAL A 13 -16.79 -5.44 0.22
CA VAL A 13 -18.07 -5.94 -0.30
C VAL A 13 -18.27 -5.51 -1.75
N ASN A 14 -19.10 -6.24 -2.48
CA ASN A 14 -19.57 -5.82 -3.80
C ASN A 14 -20.76 -4.85 -3.68
N ASP A 15 -21.29 -4.38 -4.81
CA ASP A 15 -22.43 -3.46 -4.87
C ASP A 15 -23.75 -4.05 -4.31
N LYS A 16 -23.78 -5.36 -4.02
CA LYS A 16 -24.90 -6.06 -3.39
C LYS A 16 -24.69 -6.30 -1.89
N ASP A 17 -23.69 -5.64 -1.29
CA ASP A 17 -23.25 -5.83 0.10
C ASP A 17 -22.72 -7.24 0.42
N GLU A 18 -22.37 -8.03 -0.59
CA GLU A 18 -21.83 -9.39 -0.41
C GLU A 18 -20.31 -9.34 -0.19
N PRO A 19 -19.74 -10.07 0.80
CA PRO A 19 -18.31 -10.04 1.06
C PRO A 19 -17.45 -10.63 -0.07
N ILE A 20 -16.62 -9.79 -0.70
CA ILE A 20 -15.60 -10.22 -1.66
C ILE A 20 -14.36 -10.71 -0.91
N MET A 21 -13.79 -9.85 -0.07
CA MET A 21 -12.44 -10.01 0.46
C MET A 21 -12.36 -9.67 1.94
N GLY A 22 -11.58 -10.42 2.70
CA GLY A 22 -11.27 -10.14 4.10
C GLY A 22 -9.91 -10.75 4.46
N GLY A 23 -9.43 -10.52 5.68
CA GLY A 23 -8.05 -10.89 6.08
C GLY A 23 -7.61 -12.31 5.69
N GLY A 24 -8.45 -13.33 5.91
CA GLY A 24 -8.10 -14.71 5.54
C GLY A 24 -7.94 -14.94 4.02
N LYS A 25 -8.80 -14.33 3.20
CA LYS A 25 -8.70 -14.39 1.73
C LYS A 25 -7.45 -13.66 1.23
N VAL A 26 -7.13 -12.51 1.82
CA VAL A 26 -5.94 -11.72 1.50
C VAL A 26 -4.67 -12.50 1.82
N SER A 27 -4.58 -13.06 3.04
CA SER A 27 -3.42 -13.87 3.44
C SER A 27 -3.17 -15.04 2.49
N LEU A 28 -4.23 -15.71 2.02
CA LEU A 28 -4.10 -16.76 1.01
C LEU A 28 -3.54 -16.23 -0.31
N LEU A 29 -4.07 -15.13 -0.84
CA LEU A 29 -3.61 -14.57 -2.11
C LEU A 29 -2.17 -14.05 -2.03
N GLU A 30 -1.79 -13.37 -0.94
CA GLU A 30 -0.41 -12.95 -0.68
C GLU A 30 0.54 -14.14 -0.62
N ALA A 31 0.15 -15.23 0.05
CA ALA A 31 0.94 -16.45 0.09
C ALA A 31 1.07 -17.10 -1.30
N ILE A 32 0.04 -17.04 -2.15
CA ILE A 32 0.14 -17.49 -3.55
C ILE A 32 1.13 -16.62 -4.34
N LYS A 33 1.05 -15.29 -4.17
CA LYS A 33 1.95 -14.31 -4.83
C LYS A 33 3.42 -14.57 -4.49
N GLU A 34 3.70 -14.89 -3.23
CA GLU A 34 5.06 -15.16 -2.75
C GLU A 34 5.58 -16.55 -3.14
N GLU A 35 4.75 -17.59 -2.97
CA GLU A 35 5.18 -18.98 -3.14
C GLU A 35 5.14 -19.48 -4.59
N GLY A 36 4.35 -18.81 -5.45
CA GLY A 36 4.05 -19.27 -6.81
C GLY A 36 3.32 -20.63 -6.85
N SER A 37 2.76 -21.09 -5.73
CA SER A 37 2.16 -22.42 -5.58
C SER A 37 1.02 -22.42 -4.57
N LEU A 38 -0.17 -22.81 -5.02
CA LEU A 38 -1.34 -22.93 -4.14
C LEU A 38 -1.12 -23.91 -2.98
N ASN A 39 -0.42 -25.03 -3.22
CA ASN A 39 -0.13 -26.01 -2.17
C ASN A 39 0.80 -25.46 -1.08
N LYS A 40 1.81 -24.68 -1.46
CA LYS A 40 2.71 -24.05 -0.48
C LYS A 40 1.98 -22.92 0.26
N ALA A 41 1.18 -22.12 -0.45
CA ALA A 41 0.36 -21.09 0.16
C ALA A 41 -0.59 -21.66 1.22
N CYS A 42 -1.29 -22.76 0.92
CA CYS A 42 -2.16 -23.46 1.89
C CYS A 42 -1.41 -23.86 3.17
N LYS A 43 -0.18 -24.40 3.04
CA LYS A 43 0.66 -24.76 4.19
C LYS A 43 1.08 -23.53 4.99
N LYS A 44 1.41 -22.43 4.31
CA LYS A 44 1.87 -21.18 4.92
C LYS A 44 0.76 -20.51 5.74
N VAL A 45 -0.47 -20.51 5.26
CA VAL A 45 -1.62 -19.90 5.92
C VAL A 45 -2.45 -20.89 6.78
N ASP A 46 -1.96 -22.11 6.95
CA ASP A 46 -2.58 -23.19 7.73
C ASP A 46 -4.06 -23.50 7.36
N ILE A 47 -4.32 -23.70 6.06
CA ILE A 47 -5.65 -24.13 5.57
C ILE A 47 -5.56 -25.34 4.65
N SER A 48 -6.65 -26.10 4.56
CA SER A 48 -6.74 -27.20 3.60
C SER A 48 -6.81 -26.69 2.16
N TYR A 49 -6.27 -27.47 1.22
CA TYR A 49 -6.35 -27.17 -0.21
C TYR A 49 -7.80 -27.02 -0.70
N LYS A 50 -8.72 -27.84 -0.16
CA LYS A 50 -10.15 -27.74 -0.46
C LYS A 50 -10.74 -26.41 0.00
N HIS A 51 -10.36 -25.96 1.19
CA HIS A 51 -10.81 -24.67 1.73
C HIS A 51 -10.24 -23.50 0.90
N ALA A 52 -8.96 -23.57 0.52
CA ALA A 52 -8.36 -22.56 -0.36
C ALA A 52 -9.11 -22.42 -1.69
N TRP A 53 -9.49 -23.54 -2.33
CA TRP A 53 -10.32 -23.50 -3.54
C TRP A 53 -11.68 -22.87 -3.34
N LEU A 54 -12.33 -23.14 -2.19
CA LEU A 54 -13.61 -22.52 -1.87
C LEU A 54 -13.45 -20.99 -1.76
N LEU A 55 -12.43 -20.52 -1.03
CA LEU A 55 -12.14 -19.10 -0.87
C LEU A 55 -11.86 -18.40 -2.21
N LEU A 56 -11.05 -19.03 -3.08
CA LEU A 56 -10.78 -18.49 -4.42
C LEU A 56 -12.06 -18.37 -5.24
N ARG A 57 -12.89 -19.42 -5.23
CA ARG A 57 -14.15 -19.44 -5.97
C ARG A 57 -15.13 -18.38 -5.48
N GLU A 58 -15.25 -18.18 -4.16
CA GLU A 58 -16.08 -17.12 -3.60
C GLU A 58 -15.66 -15.73 -4.09
N ILE A 59 -14.34 -15.48 -4.20
CA ILE A 59 -13.84 -14.23 -4.76
C ILE A 59 -14.22 -14.13 -6.23
N GLU A 60 -13.94 -15.16 -7.03
CA GLU A 60 -14.24 -15.21 -8.47
C GLU A 60 -15.72 -15.03 -8.79
N GLU A 61 -16.61 -15.66 -8.01
CA GLU A 61 -18.07 -15.50 -8.15
C GLU A 61 -18.53 -14.07 -7.85
N SER A 62 -17.89 -13.41 -6.87
CA SER A 62 -18.24 -12.05 -6.50
C SER A 62 -17.70 -11.00 -7.48
N VAL A 63 -16.50 -11.23 -8.04
CA VAL A 63 -15.85 -10.26 -8.96
C VAL A 63 -16.09 -10.55 -10.44
N GLY A 64 -16.62 -11.72 -10.78
CA GLY A 64 -17.00 -12.11 -12.14
C GLY A 64 -15.84 -12.51 -13.06
N GLU A 65 -14.63 -12.67 -12.53
CA GLU A 65 -13.43 -13.03 -13.30
C GLU A 65 -12.45 -13.86 -12.46
N PRO A 66 -11.56 -14.66 -13.10
CA PRO A 66 -10.58 -15.47 -12.38
C PRO A 66 -9.62 -14.64 -11.54
N VAL A 67 -9.22 -15.16 -10.37
CA VAL A 67 -8.24 -14.51 -9.49
C VAL A 67 -6.86 -15.16 -9.54
N ILE A 68 -6.76 -16.30 -10.21
CA ILE A 68 -5.49 -17.01 -10.41
C ILE A 68 -5.27 -17.44 -11.86
N ILE A 69 -4.01 -17.56 -12.25
CA ILE A 69 -3.53 -18.11 -13.51
C ILE A 69 -2.63 -19.31 -13.21
N LYS A 70 -2.89 -20.44 -13.87
CA LYS A 70 -2.03 -21.63 -13.79
C LYS A 70 -1.15 -21.73 -15.03
N ARG A 71 0.15 -21.92 -14.83
CA ARG A 71 1.12 -22.24 -15.89
C ARG A 71 1.65 -23.65 -15.69
N ARG A 72 1.73 -24.45 -16.77
CA ARG A 72 2.20 -25.84 -16.76
C ARG A 72 3.44 -26.00 -17.62
N GLY A 73 4.40 -26.78 -17.14
CA GLY A 73 5.64 -27.11 -17.86
C GLY A 73 6.72 -26.03 -17.76
N GLY A 74 7.98 -26.45 -17.66
CA GLY A 74 9.14 -25.56 -17.62
C GLY A 74 9.40 -24.88 -16.27
N LYS A 75 10.33 -23.91 -16.28
CA LYS A 75 10.77 -23.17 -15.07
C LYS A 75 9.69 -22.24 -14.51
N ASP A 76 8.76 -21.78 -15.34
CA ASP A 76 7.70 -20.81 -14.96
C ASP A 76 6.35 -21.48 -14.63
N GLN A 77 6.37 -22.77 -14.27
CA GLN A 77 5.16 -23.47 -13.83
C GLN A 77 4.75 -23.02 -12.42
N GLY A 78 3.45 -22.90 -12.18
CA GLY A 78 2.96 -22.44 -10.89
C GLY A 78 1.53 -21.94 -10.90
N THR A 79 1.13 -21.39 -9.76
CA THR A 79 -0.12 -20.65 -9.57
C THR A 79 0.24 -19.19 -9.28
N PHE A 80 -0.25 -18.29 -10.11
CA PHE A 80 0.02 -16.86 -10.03
C PHE A 80 -1.29 -16.09 -9.88
N LEU A 81 -1.23 -14.88 -9.38
CA LEU A 81 -2.40 -14.00 -9.29
C LEU A 81 -2.71 -13.33 -10.62
N THR A 82 -3.99 -13.06 -10.89
CA THR A 82 -4.39 -12.13 -11.94
C THR A 82 -4.16 -10.68 -11.50
N GLU A 83 -4.19 -9.75 -12.45
CA GLU A 83 -4.16 -8.31 -12.15
C GLU A 83 -5.32 -7.89 -11.24
N LYS A 84 -6.52 -8.43 -11.47
CA LYS A 84 -7.69 -8.23 -10.61
C LYS A 84 -7.40 -8.61 -9.15
N ALA A 85 -6.81 -9.79 -8.93
CA ALA A 85 -6.49 -10.26 -7.59
C ALA A 85 -5.43 -9.37 -6.91
N ILE A 86 -4.44 -8.89 -7.67
CA ILE A 86 -3.44 -7.95 -7.16
C ILE A 86 -4.10 -6.63 -6.75
N ASN A 87 -4.98 -6.08 -7.59
CA ASN A 87 -5.69 -4.84 -7.28
C ASN A 87 -6.57 -4.95 -6.02
N LEU A 88 -7.25 -6.09 -5.82
CA LEU A 88 -8.05 -6.33 -4.62
C LEU A 88 -7.20 -6.42 -3.34
N ILE A 89 -6.03 -7.05 -3.41
CA ILE A 89 -5.07 -7.08 -2.29
C ILE A 89 -4.60 -5.66 -1.98
N ASP A 90 -4.17 -4.92 -3.01
CA ASP A 90 -3.66 -3.56 -2.85
C ASP A 90 -4.74 -2.62 -2.26
N GLU A 91 -5.99 -2.76 -2.70
CA GLU A 91 -7.14 -2.03 -2.13
C GLU A 91 -7.36 -2.39 -0.66
N TYR A 92 -7.42 -3.68 -0.32
CA TYR A 92 -7.60 -4.12 1.06
C TYR A 92 -6.47 -3.64 1.98
N VAL A 93 -5.21 -3.81 1.55
CA VAL A 93 -4.02 -3.41 2.31
C VAL A 93 -3.99 -1.89 2.51
N THR A 94 -4.41 -1.13 1.50
CA THR A 94 -4.53 0.34 1.60
C THR A 94 -5.48 0.73 2.73
N TYR A 95 -6.71 0.21 2.73
CA TYR A 95 -7.68 0.51 3.78
C TYR A 95 -7.27 -0.04 5.15
N GLN A 96 -6.64 -1.22 5.20
CA GLN A 96 -6.10 -1.78 6.43
C GLN A 96 -5.04 -0.86 7.05
N ASN A 97 -4.14 -0.31 6.23
CA ASN A 97 -3.11 0.63 6.69
C ASN A 97 -3.72 1.94 7.20
N ILE A 98 -4.72 2.49 6.50
CA ILE A 98 -5.43 3.69 6.94
C ILE A 98 -6.10 3.47 8.30
N LEU A 99 -6.79 2.33 8.46
CA LEU A 99 -7.43 1.96 9.73
C LEU A 99 -6.42 1.66 10.84
N ALA A 100 -5.26 1.08 10.52
CA ALA A 100 -4.21 0.83 11.50
C ALA A 100 -3.57 2.13 12.00
N GLN A 101 -3.27 3.06 11.10
CA GLN A 101 -2.80 4.41 11.46
C GLN A 101 -3.84 5.15 12.29
N THR A 102 -5.12 4.92 11.96
CA THR A 102 -6.23 5.43 12.75
C THR A 102 -6.08 4.91 14.21
N ILE A 103 -5.95 3.61 14.44
CA ILE A 103 -5.82 3.10 15.82
C ILE A 103 -4.60 3.67 16.58
N TYR A 104 -3.49 3.94 15.88
CA TYR A 104 -2.25 4.41 16.49
C TYR A 104 -2.28 5.87 16.89
N ASP A 105 -2.74 6.75 16.00
CA ASP A 105 -2.78 8.19 16.21
C ASP A 105 -4.23 8.69 16.22
N LYS A 106 -4.69 9.11 17.39
CA LYS A 106 -6.06 9.61 17.62
C LYS A 106 -6.41 10.89 16.87
N THR A 107 -5.42 11.56 16.27
CA THR A 107 -5.59 12.75 15.45
C THR A 107 -5.45 12.45 13.96
N PHE A 108 -5.06 11.22 13.59
CA PHE A 108 -4.84 10.84 12.19
C PHE A 108 -6.08 11.07 11.30
N TRP A 109 -7.30 10.90 11.84
CA TRP A 109 -8.52 11.19 11.08
C TRP A 109 -8.65 12.65 10.67
N GLU A 110 -8.05 13.59 11.39
CA GLU A 110 -8.05 15.00 11.02
C GLU A 110 -7.25 15.27 9.74
N VAL A 111 -6.30 14.38 9.41
CA VAL A 111 -5.44 14.50 8.23
C VAL A 111 -5.85 13.60 7.07
N ILE A 112 -6.69 12.57 7.29
CA ILE A 112 -7.20 11.72 6.20
C ILE A 112 -8.01 12.58 5.22
N GLY A 113 -7.51 12.72 3.99
CA GLY A 113 -8.16 13.51 2.95
C GLY A 113 -8.06 15.02 3.16
N LEU A 114 -7.16 15.49 4.04
CA LEU A 114 -6.87 16.92 4.22
C LEU A 114 -6.45 17.53 2.88
N LYS A 115 -7.34 18.35 2.32
CA LYS A 115 -7.04 19.16 1.15
C LYS A 115 -6.24 20.38 1.59
N ILE A 116 -4.94 20.38 1.31
CA ILE A 116 -4.09 21.55 1.51
C ILE A 116 -4.18 22.51 0.32
N SER A 117 -3.97 23.81 0.58
CA SER A 117 -4.03 24.84 -0.47
C SER A 117 -2.81 24.88 -1.39
N ALA A 118 -1.76 24.11 -1.08
CA ALA A 118 -0.57 23.99 -1.90
C ALA A 118 -0.91 23.37 -3.27
N ARG A 119 -0.79 24.18 -4.33
CA ARG A 119 -1.23 23.85 -5.69
C ARG A 119 -0.22 23.00 -6.47
N ASN A 120 1.06 23.07 -6.11
CA ASN A 120 2.11 22.36 -6.81
C ASN A 120 2.44 21.09 -6.00
N GLN A 121 1.96 19.95 -6.49
CA GLN A 121 2.15 18.65 -5.86
C GLN A 121 2.74 17.69 -6.88
N MET A 122 3.94 17.18 -6.61
CA MET A 122 4.70 16.38 -7.56
C MET A 122 5.11 15.07 -6.90
N LYS A 123 4.64 13.95 -7.46
CA LYS A 123 5.03 12.61 -6.98
C LYS A 123 6.47 12.34 -7.41
N GLY A 124 7.24 11.74 -6.51
CA GLY A 124 8.63 11.43 -6.76
C GLY A 124 9.17 10.33 -5.86
N LYS A 125 10.46 10.06 -6.02
CA LYS A 125 11.18 9.04 -5.26
C LYS A 125 12.40 9.65 -4.58
N VAL A 126 12.64 9.32 -3.32
CA VAL A 126 13.83 9.79 -2.60
C VAL A 126 15.08 9.14 -3.18
N LEU A 127 15.99 9.95 -3.70
CA LEU A 127 17.29 9.53 -4.22
C LEU A 127 18.37 9.48 -3.14
N GLU A 128 18.42 10.53 -2.31
CA GLU A 128 19.49 10.77 -1.35
C GLU A 128 18.97 11.62 -0.19
N ILE A 129 19.53 11.38 1.00
CA ILE A 129 19.27 12.13 2.22
C ILE A 129 20.63 12.56 2.78
N GLU A 130 20.91 13.86 2.77
CA GLU A 130 22.10 14.46 3.38
C GLU A 130 21.71 14.98 4.76
N LYS A 131 21.88 14.14 5.79
CA LYS A 131 21.51 14.45 7.17
C LYS A 131 22.48 15.46 7.78
N GLY A 132 21.95 16.56 8.30
CA GLY A 132 22.67 17.54 9.12
C GLY A 132 22.13 17.61 10.54
N ASP A 133 22.75 18.44 11.38
CA ASP A 133 22.40 18.51 12.80
C ASP A 133 21.01 19.13 13.04
N LEU A 134 20.67 20.20 12.32
CA LEU A 134 19.38 20.92 12.45
C LEU A 134 18.48 20.75 11.22
N VAL A 135 19.10 20.69 10.05
CA VAL A 135 18.40 20.59 8.76
C VAL A 135 18.98 19.45 7.95
N THR A 136 18.12 18.80 7.19
CA THR A 136 18.45 17.69 6.32
C THR A 136 18.01 18.04 4.90
N LYS A 137 18.88 17.75 3.92
CA LYS A 137 18.54 17.89 2.50
C LYS A 137 18.04 16.56 1.98
N VAL A 138 16.89 16.57 1.32
CA VAL A 138 16.29 15.38 0.70
C VAL A 138 16.21 15.61 -0.81
N LYS A 139 16.94 14.82 -1.59
CA LYS A 139 16.87 14.85 -3.05
C LYS A 139 15.78 13.91 -3.53
N ILE A 140 14.85 14.43 -4.33
CA ILE A 140 13.67 13.73 -4.82
C ILE A 140 13.71 13.74 -6.35
N GLN A 141 13.70 12.54 -6.94
CA GLN A 141 13.54 12.37 -8.38
C GLN A 141 12.07 12.61 -8.77
N ILE A 142 11.85 13.56 -9.68
CA ILE A 142 10.53 13.89 -10.24
C ILE A 142 10.74 14.06 -11.73
N GLU A 143 10.33 13.10 -12.56
CA GLU A 143 10.63 13.13 -13.99
C GLU A 143 10.10 14.41 -14.68
N PRO A 144 10.92 15.12 -15.50
CA PRO A 144 12.30 14.82 -15.91
C PRO A 144 13.40 15.45 -15.03
N ALA A 145 13.07 16.05 -13.89
CA ALA A 145 13.97 16.82 -13.04
C ALA A 145 14.29 16.14 -11.69
N THR A 146 15.06 16.84 -10.85
CA THR A 146 15.29 16.49 -9.45
C THR A 146 15.05 17.73 -8.60
N ILE A 147 14.31 17.58 -7.50
CA ILE A 147 14.04 18.65 -6.55
C ILE A 147 14.76 18.34 -5.25
N THR A 148 15.38 19.34 -4.64
CA THR A 148 15.97 19.24 -3.31
C THR A 148 15.08 19.97 -2.32
N ALA A 149 14.53 19.25 -1.34
CA ALA A 149 13.86 19.84 -0.19
C ALA A 149 14.86 20.00 0.96
N VAL A 150 14.76 21.12 1.70
CA VAL A 150 15.49 21.32 2.96
C VAL A 150 14.45 21.39 4.06
N ILE A 151 14.46 20.41 4.95
CA ILE A 151 13.52 20.30 6.07
C ILE A 151 14.30 20.04 7.36
N THR A 152 13.66 20.19 8.51
CA THR A 152 14.33 19.91 9.79
C THR A 152 14.67 18.43 9.90
N THR A 153 15.74 18.12 10.61
CA THR A 153 16.17 16.73 10.80
C THR A 153 15.13 15.93 11.57
N GLU A 154 14.45 16.54 12.53
CA GLU A 154 13.35 15.94 13.28
C GLU A 154 12.17 15.58 12.39
N ALA A 155 11.87 16.38 11.34
CA ALA A 155 10.78 16.08 10.41
C ALA A 155 11.10 14.85 9.54
N VAL A 156 12.34 14.68 9.12
CA VAL A 156 12.79 13.48 8.38
C VAL A 156 12.64 12.23 9.24
N GLU A 157 13.02 12.32 10.52
CA GLU A 157 12.92 11.22 11.47
C GLU A 157 11.47 10.87 11.81
N ALA A 158 10.62 11.88 12.05
CA ALA A 158 9.20 11.69 12.35
C ALA A 158 8.44 11.06 11.17
N LEU A 159 8.81 11.41 9.93
CA LEU A 159 8.23 10.85 8.71
C LEU A 159 8.87 9.51 8.30
N ASP A 160 9.90 9.03 9.01
CA ASP A 160 10.67 7.81 8.70
C ASP A 160 11.15 7.74 7.24
N ILE A 161 11.54 8.88 6.67
CA ILE A 161 11.92 8.98 5.25
C ILE A 161 13.23 8.25 5.00
N LYS A 162 13.21 7.33 4.03
CA LYS A 162 14.35 6.52 3.61
C LYS A 162 14.64 6.67 2.12
N LYS A 163 15.86 6.31 1.75
CA LYS A 163 16.24 6.18 0.34
C LYS A 163 15.30 5.19 -0.35
N ASN A 164 14.84 5.56 -1.54
CA ASN A 164 13.84 4.87 -2.36
C ASN A 164 12.37 5.02 -1.97
N ASP A 165 12.04 5.76 -0.92
CA ASP A 165 10.65 5.99 -0.56
C ASP A 165 9.91 6.79 -1.63
N LYS A 166 8.63 6.43 -1.84
CA LYS A 166 7.71 7.20 -2.67
C LYS A 166 7.19 8.37 -1.84
N VAL A 167 7.44 9.58 -2.30
CA VAL A 167 7.08 10.82 -1.61
C VAL A 167 6.36 11.79 -2.54
N MET A 168 5.74 12.81 -1.98
CA MET A 168 5.17 13.93 -2.72
C MET A 168 5.87 15.21 -2.32
N ALA A 169 6.52 15.87 -3.28
CA ALA A 169 7.02 17.22 -3.08
C ALA A 169 5.85 18.20 -3.19
N ILE A 170 5.68 19.05 -2.18
CA ILE A 170 4.57 19.98 -2.05
C ILE A 170 5.14 21.39 -1.97
N VAL A 171 4.77 22.26 -2.91
CA VAL A 171 5.24 23.65 -2.95
C VAL A 171 4.04 24.59 -2.98
N LYS A 172 3.99 25.56 -2.06
CA LYS A 172 2.93 26.57 -2.04
C LYS A 172 3.05 27.45 -3.27
N ALA A 173 1.92 27.82 -3.88
CA ALA A 173 1.92 28.62 -5.10
C ALA A 173 2.66 29.97 -4.96
N THR A 174 2.66 30.55 -3.76
CA THR A 174 3.33 31.83 -3.46
C THR A 174 4.84 31.73 -3.33
N GLU A 175 5.42 30.53 -3.32
CA GLU A 175 6.87 30.30 -3.20
C GLU A 175 7.53 29.97 -4.55
N VAL A 176 6.74 29.83 -5.62
CA VAL A 176 7.24 29.57 -6.96
C VAL A 176 7.65 30.89 -7.63
N MET A 177 8.88 30.97 -8.13
CA MET A 177 9.38 32.10 -8.90
C MET A 177 9.29 31.82 -10.40
N ILE A 178 9.07 32.87 -11.21
CA ILE A 178 9.03 32.79 -12.68
C ILE A 178 10.23 33.55 -13.25
N GLY A 179 11.04 32.86 -14.06
CA GLY A 179 12.06 33.47 -14.91
C GLY A 179 11.58 33.52 -16.35
N LYS A 180 11.90 34.59 -17.07
CA LYS A 180 11.65 34.74 -18.51
C LYS A 180 12.99 34.82 -19.23
N GLU A 181 13.10 34.13 -20.37
CA GLU A 181 14.25 34.20 -21.29
C GLU A 181 14.29 35.52 -22.08
#